data_AF-A0A3T1D335-F1
#
_entry.id   AF-A0A3T1D335-F1
#
_cell.length_a   1.000
_cell.length_b   1.000
_cell.length_c   1.000
_cell.angle_alpha   90.00
_cell.angle_beta   90.00
_cell.angle_gamma   90.00
#
_symmetry.space_group_name_H-M   'P 1'
#
loop_
_entity.id
_entity.type
_entity.pdbx_description
1 polymer ?
#
loop_
_entity_poly.entity_id
_entity_poly.type
_entity_poly.pdbx_seq_one_letter_code
_entity_poly.pdbx_strand_id
1 'polypeptide(L)'
;MKGLIIKPNWADLILSGKKTWEIRGSNTKIRGTIALIKSGTGMIFGTAVLTKSFHVTQTALDQGFRNHRIPETVEITYEKPHVWELTAVKRFEEPIPYTHPKGAVIWVNLPDELF
;
A
#
# COMPACT_ATOMS: atom_id res chain seq x y z
N MET A 1 1.64 5.24 14.67
CA MET A 1 0.94 4.94 13.39
C MET A 1 1.48 3.67 12.69
N LYS A 2 0.70 2.98 11.84
CA LYS A 2 1.19 1.87 10.99
C LYS A 2 1.75 2.40 9.66
N GLY A 3 2.91 1.92 9.22
CA GLY A 3 3.48 2.22 7.91
C GLY A 3 3.52 1.00 6.99
N LEU A 4 3.00 1.13 5.77
CA LEU A 4 2.99 0.10 4.74
C LEU A 4 4.18 0.29 3.79
N ILE A 5 5.01 -0.75 3.67
CA ILE A 5 6.14 -0.79 2.74
C ILE A 5 5.66 -1.29 1.38
N ILE A 6 5.92 -0.49 0.34
CA ILE A 6 5.45 -0.73 -1.03
C ILE A 6 6.62 -0.48 -2.00
N LYS A 7 6.72 -1.28 -3.07
CA LYS A 7 7.70 -1.02 -4.13
C LYS A 7 7.44 0.36 -4.76
N PRO A 8 8.49 1.13 -5.11
CA PRO A 8 8.35 2.52 -5.55
C PRO A 8 7.32 2.73 -6.66
N ASN A 9 7.33 1.86 -7.69
CA ASN A 9 6.41 1.95 -8.82
C ASN A 9 4.93 1.88 -8.42
N TRP A 10 4.58 1.01 -7.47
CA TRP A 10 3.20 0.89 -6.97
C TRP A 10 2.85 2.00 -5.98
N ALA A 11 3.81 2.37 -5.13
CA ALA A 11 3.64 3.47 -4.18
C ALA A 11 3.32 4.79 -4.91
N ASP A 12 4.02 5.09 -6.02
CA ASP A 12 3.78 6.30 -6.82
C ASP A 12 2.38 6.33 -7.45
N LEU A 13 1.85 5.18 -7.86
CA LEU A 13 0.48 5.09 -8.36
C LEU A 13 -0.56 5.33 -7.26
N ILE A 14 -0.30 4.88 -6.03
CA ILE A 14 -1.17 5.15 -4.88
C ILE A 14 -1.09 6.64 -4.53
N LEU A 15 0.12 7.18 -4.36
CA LEU A 15 0.40 8.57 -3.99
C LEU A 15 -0.12 9.58 -5.02
N SER A 16 -0.27 9.19 -6.28
CA SER A 16 -0.90 10.01 -7.33
C SER A 16 -2.43 9.86 -7.41
N GLY A 17 -3.03 9.03 -6.56
CA GLY A 17 -4.47 8.74 -6.55
C GLY A 17 -4.94 7.84 -7.70
N LYS A 18 -4.03 7.34 -8.54
CA LYS A 18 -4.37 6.50 -9.70
C LYS A 18 -4.67 5.04 -9.33
N LYS A 19 -4.14 4.58 -8.20
CA LYS A 19 -4.30 3.21 -7.66
C LYS A 19 -4.93 3.28 -6.28
N THR A 20 -6.09 2.65 -6.14
CA THR A 20 -6.89 2.60 -4.92
C THR A 20 -6.93 1.21 -4.31
N TRP A 21 -6.54 0.17 -5.05
CA TRP A 21 -6.46 -1.20 -4.56
C TRP A 21 -5.01 -1.67 -4.50
N GLU A 22 -4.52 -1.99 -3.31
CA GLU A 22 -3.25 -2.70 -3.10
C GLU A 22 -3.53 -4.21 -3.03
N ILE A 23 -2.88 -5.00 -3.90
CA ILE A 23 -3.10 -6.45 -3.96
C ILE A 23 -2.04 -7.16 -3.11
N ARG A 24 -2.48 -8.04 -2.20
CA ARG A 24 -1.61 -8.83 -1.33
C ARG A 24 -2.09 -10.28 -1.25
N GLY A 25 -1.22 -11.20 -0.84
CA GLY A 25 -1.56 -12.61 -0.67
C GLY A 25 -2.37 -12.93 0.59
N SER A 26 -2.68 -11.94 1.43
CA SER A 26 -3.39 -12.15 2.69
C SER A 26 -4.22 -10.93 3.12
N ASN A 27 -5.21 -11.18 3.96
CA ASN A 27 -6.00 -10.16 4.63
C ASN A 27 -5.15 -9.35 5.63
N THR A 28 -5.60 -8.14 5.97
CA THR A 28 -5.11 -7.37 7.11
C THR A 28 -6.26 -6.92 8.00
N LYS A 29 -6.03 -6.91 9.32
CA LYS A 29 -6.96 -6.35 10.31
C LYS A 29 -6.78 -4.84 10.53
N ILE A 30 -5.72 -4.24 9.98
CA ILE A 30 -5.44 -2.80 10.13
C ILE A 30 -6.50 -2.00 9.40
N ARG A 31 -7.02 -0.95 10.04
CA ARG A 31 -7.97 0.01 9.48
C ARG A 31 -7.58 1.42 9.91
N GLY A 32 -7.99 2.41 9.12
CA GLY A 32 -7.70 3.83 9.38
C GLY A 32 -6.45 4.32 8.66
N THR A 33 -5.94 5.46 9.11
CA THR A 33 -4.78 6.12 8.48
C THR A 33 -3.51 5.29 8.64
N ILE A 34 -2.84 5.05 7.52
CA ILE A 34 -1.53 4.41 7.43
C ILE A 34 -0.56 5.31 6.68
N ALA A 35 0.72 5.20 7.00
CA ALA A 35 1.80 5.83 6.26
C ALA A 35 2.18 4.98 5.04
N LEU A 36 2.58 5.64 3.96
CA LEU A 36 3.02 5.02 2.72
C LEU A 36 4.54 5.16 2.56
N ILE A 37 5.24 4.03 2.59
CA ILE A 37 6.70 3.97 2.54
C ILE A 37 7.13 3.37 1.20
N LYS A 38 8.08 4.02 0.51
CA LYS A 38 8.75 3.43 -0.64
C LYS A 38 9.88 2.52 -0.18
N SER A 39 9.81 1.24 -0.51
CA SER A 39 10.84 0.26 -0.14
C SER A 39 12.22 0.69 -0.64
N GLY A 40 13.26 0.50 0.18
CA GLY A 40 14.64 0.82 -0.16
C GLY A 40 15.03 2.30 0.02
N THR A 41 14.07 3.19 0.31
CA THR A 41 14.37 4.64 0.46
C THR A 41 14.60 5.08 1.91
N GLY A 42 14.04 4.36 2.89
CA GLY A 42 14.01 4.82 4.29
C GLY A 42 13.11 6.05 4.53
N MET A 43 12.19 6.34 3.60
CA MET A 43 11.36 7.56 3.62
C MET A 43 9.86 7.24 3.55
N ILE A 44 9.06 8.05 4.23
CA ILE A 44 7.59 8.07 4.19
C ILE A 44 7.18 9.18 3.22
N PHE A 45 6.34 8.85 2.23
CA PHE A 45 5.99 9.78 1.15
C PHE A 45 4.56 10.34 1.26
N GLY A 46 3.79 9.86 2.24
CA GLY A 46 2.41 10.26 2.40
C GLY A 46 1.63 9.32 3.30
N THR A 47 0.31 9.52 3.31
CA THR A 47 -0.65 8.71 4.06
C THR A 47 -1.82 8.30 3.17
N ALA A 48 -2.52 7.25 3.58
CA ALA A 48 -3.81 6.85 3.03
C ALA A 48 -4.67 6.21 4.13
N VAL A 49 -5.97 6.14 3.92
CA VAL A 49 -6.90 5.44 4.80
C VAL A 49 -7.15 4.04 4.25
N LEU A 50 -6.78 3.00 5.00
CA LEU A 50 -7.13 1.63 4.69
C LEU A 50 -8.53 1.34 5.22
N THR A 51 -9.51 1.28 4.30
CA THR A 51 -10.93 1.17 4.63
C THR A 51 -11.40 -0.27 4.74
N LYS A 52 -10.96 -1.13 3.81
CA LYS A 52 -11.41 -2.51 3.70
C LYS A 52 -10.27 -3.43 3.30
N SER A 53 -10.42 -4.69 3.69
CA SER A 53 -9.68 -5.79 3.09
C SER A 53 -10.60 -6.97 2.86
N PHE A 54 -10.56 -7.53 1.65
CA PHE A 54 -11.44 -8.61 1.23
C PHE A 54 -10.75 -9.48 0.18
N HIS A 55 -11.13 -10.75 0.17
CA HIS A 55 -10.72 -11.69 -0.86
C HIS A 55 -11.30 -11.27 -2.21
N VAL A 56 -10.49 -11.36 -3.27
CA VAL A 56 -10.90 -11.00 -4.63
C VAL A 56 -10.74 -12.22 -5.54
N THR A 57 -11.74 -12.48 -6.38
CA THR A 57 -11.65 -13.55 -7.39
C THR A 57 -10.78 -13.08 -8.55
N GLN A 58 -10.27 -14.02 -9.36
CA GLN A 58 -9.50 -13.68 -10.56
C GLN A 58 -10.30 -12.76 -11.51
N THR A 59 -11.57 -13.09 -11.77
CA THR A 59 -12.44 -12.27 -12.62
C THR A 59 -12.60 -10.83 -12.10
N ALA A 60 -12.71 -10.67 -10.78
CA ALA A 60 -12.83 -9.34 -10.18
C ALA A 60 -11.49 -8.58 -10.16
N LEU A 61 -10.35 -9.30 -10.12
CA LEU A 61 -9.04 -8.70 -10.38
C LEU A 61 -8.97 -8.18 -11.81
N ASP A 62 -9.30 -9.01 -12.81
CA ASP A 62 -9.21 -8.63 -14.23
C ASP A 62 -10.09 -7.40 -14.54
N GLN A 63 -11.31 -7.37 -14.01
CA GLN A 63 -12.22 -6.22 -14.13
C GLN A 63 -11.77 -5.00 -13.29
N GLY A 64 -10.97 -5.24 -12.25
CA GLY A 64 -10.49 -4.25 -11.28
C GLY A 64 -9.27 -3.45 -11.75
N PHE A 65 -8.82 -3.59 -13.00
CA PHE A 65 -7.62 -2.92 -13.52
C PHE A 65 -7.55 -1.43 -13.22
N ARG A 66 -8.67 -0.71 -13.34
CA ARG A 66 -8.75 0.72 -13.04
C ARG A 66 -8.36 1.08 -11.60
N ASN A 67 -8.53 0.14 -10.67
CA ASN A 67 -8.28 0.33 -9.24
C ASN A 67 -6.89 -0.14 -8.84
N HIS A 68 -6.43 -1.30 -9.33
CA HIS A 68 -5.13 -1.85 -8.93
C HIS A 68 -3.97 -1.48 -9.86
N ARG A 69 -4.24 -1.08 -11.11
CA ARG A 69 -3.26 -0.61 -12.11
C ARG A 69 -2.10 -1.57 -12.39
N ILE A 70 -2.29 -2.86 -12.15
CA ILE A 70 -1.29 -3.90 -12.44
C ILE A 70 -1.48 -4.28 -13.91
N PRO A 71 -0.48 -4.05 -14.79
CA PRO A 71 -0.57 -4.46 -16.19
C PRO A 71 -0.64 -5.98 -16.31
N GLU A 72 -1.22 -6.48 -17.41
CA GLU A 72 -1.30 -7.92 -17.71
C GLU A 72 0.08 -8.61 -17.80
N THR A 73 1.14 -7.84 -18.06
CA THR A 73 2.52 -8.34 -18.06
C THR A 73 3.07 -8.66 -16.67
N VAL A 74 2.38 -8.27 -15.60
CA VAL A 74 2.76 -8.56 -14.22
C VAL A 74 1.85 -9.64 -13.67
N GLU A 75 2.42 -10.82 -13.44
CA GLU A 75 1.69 -11.95 -12.87
C GLU A 75 1.40 -11.76 -11.37
N ILE A 76 0.17 -12.07 -10.96
CA ILE A 76 -0.25 -12.12 -9.56
C ILE A 76 -0.23 -13.58 -9.11
N THR A 77 0.83 -13.98 -8.43
CA THR A 77 1.07 -15.38 -8.03
C THR A 77 0.46 -15.76 -6.67
N TYR A 78 -0.44 -14.94 -6.14
CA TYR A 78 -1.07 -15.20 -4.85
C TYR A 78 -2.18 -16.25 -5.00
N GLU A 79 -2.11 -17.33 -4.22
CA GLU A 79 -3.17 -18.37 -4.20
C GLU A 79 -4.54 -17.78 -3.79
N LYS A 80 -4.53 -16.82 -2.85
CA LYS A 80 -5.73 -16.17 -2.31
C LYS A 80 -5.54 -14.66 -2.28
N PRO A 81 -5.60 -13.99 -3.44
CA PRO A 81 -5.35 -12.55 -3.50
C PRO A 81 -6.41 -11.80 -2.70
N HIS A 82 -5.95 -10.75 -2.02
CA HIS A 82 -6.76 -9.85 -1.24
C HIS A 82 -6.52 -8.43 -1.73
N VAL A 83 -7.62 -7.69 -1.82
CA VAL A 83 -7.59 -6.24 -2.00
C VAL A 83 -7.45 -5.60 -0.62
N TRP A 84 -6.53 -4.65 -0.50
CA TRP A 84 -6.51 -3.65 0.55
C TRP A 84 -6.94 -2.33 -0.09
N GLU A 85 -8.15 -1.89 0.25
CA GLU A 85 -8.74 -0.67 -0.30
C GLU A 85 -8.16 0.56 0.40
N LEU A 86 -7.59 1.46 -0.38
CA LEU A 86 -6.95 2.69 0.05
C LEU A 86 -7.73 3.89 -0.48
N THR A 87 -8.01 4.83 0.42
CA THR A 87 -8.75 6.06 0.13
C THR A 87 -8.05 7.26 0.79
N ALA A 88 -8.54 8.48 0.52
CA ALA A 88 -8.06 9.71 1.15
C ALA A 88 -6.52 9.84 1.14
N VAL A 89 -5.90 9.54 -0.01
CA VAL A 89 -4.45 9.59 -0.15
C VAL A 89 -3.97 11.04 -0.03
N LYS A 90 -2.96 11.26 0.81
CA LYS A 90 -2.25 12.54 0.94
C LYS A 90 -0.78 12.30 0.69
N ARG A 91 -0.24 12.90 -0.37
CA ARG A 91 1.19 12.92 -0.63
C ARG A 91 1.83 14.07 0.15
N PHE A 92 2.99 13.82 0.75
CA PHE A 92 3.77 14.87 1.38
C PHE A 92 4.60 15.62 0.33
N GLU A 93 4.75 16.93 0.54
CA GLU A 93 5.63 17.77 -0.29
C GLU A 93 7.09 17.32 -0.13
N GLU A 94 7.51 17.11 1.13
CA GLU A 94 8.81 16.56 1.48
C GLU A 94 8.65 15.18 2.17
N PRO A 95 9.36 14.13 1.72
CA PRO A 95 9.33 12.83 2.38
C PRO A 95 9.92 12.89 3.79
N ILE A 96 9.34 12.13 4.71
CA ILE A 96 9.76 12.09 6.11
C ILE A 96 10.69 10.89 6.33
N PRO A 97 11.92 11.08 6.81
CA PRO A 97 12.82 9.97 7.11
C PRO A 97 12.29 9.15 8.30
N TYR A 98 12.52 7.83 8.28
CA TYR A 98 12.21 6.97 9.42
C TYR A 98 13.30 5.90 9.61
N THR A 99 13.43 5.42 10.85
CA THR A 99 14.34 4.32 11.17
C THR A 99 13.68 2.98 10.81
N HIS A 100 14.20 2.32 9.77
CA HIS A 100 13.68 1.02 9.34
C HIS A 100 14.04 -0.10 10.34
N PRO A 101 13.06 -0.82 10.93
CA PRO A 101 13.34 -1.95 11.80
C PRO A 101 13.91 -3.14 11.01
N LYS A 102 14.90 -3.83 11.57
CA LYS A 102 15.46 -5.04 10.97
C LYS A 102 14.38 -6.11 10.76
N GLY A 103 14.31 -6.67 9.55
CA GLY A 103 13.37 -7.74 9.20
C GLY A 103 11.94 -7.28 8.88
N ALA A 104 11.66 -5.98 8.83
CA ALA A 104 10.34 -5.48 8.45
C ALA A 104 10.10 -5.57 6.94
N VAL A 105 9.19 -6.44 6.52
CA VAL A 105 8.90 -6.67 5.08
C VAL A 105 7.64 -5.93 4.59
N ILE A 106 6.59 -5.89 5.41
CA ILE A 106 5.27 -5.35 5.01
C ILE A 106 4.87 -4.13 5.85
N TRP A 107 4.92 -4.29 7.18
CA TRP A 107 4.43 -3.30 8.13
C TRP A 107 5.54 -2.84 9.07
N VAL A 108 5.52 -1.56 9.39
CA VAL A 108 6.31 -0.97 10.49
C VAL A 108 5.41 -0.23 11.46
N ASN A 109 5.82 -0.19 12.73
CA ASN A 109 5.24 0.70 13.72
C ASN A 109 6.06 1.99 13.70
N LEU A 110 5.40 3.10 13.39
CA LEU A 110 6.00 4.43 13.35
C LEU A 110 5.57 5.21 14.61
N PRO A 111 6.49 5.93 15.27
CA PRO A 111 6.12 6.85 16.34
C PRO A 111 5.25 7.98 15.79
N ASP A 112 4.33 8.47 16.61
CA ASP A 112 3.37 9.50 16.18
C ASP A 112 4.04 10.87 15.97
N GLU A 113 5.18 11.12 16.62
CA GLU A 113 6.01 12.33 16.49
C GLU A 113 6.57 12.60 15.07
N LEU A 114 6.45 11.62 14.17
CA LEU A 114 6.86 11.78 12.76
C LEU A 114 5.84 12.53 11.91
N PHE A 115 4.63 12.82 12.42
CA PHE A 115 3.50 13.36 11.67
C PHE A 115 2.88 14.57 12.35
#